data_AF-A0A0D3A0L3-F1
#
_entry.id   AF-A0A0D3A0L3-F1
#
_cell.length_a   1.000
_cell.length_b   1.000
_cell.length_c   1.000
_cell.angle_alpha   90.00
_cell.angle_beta   90.00
_cell.angle_gamma   90.00
#
_symmetry.space_group_name_H-M   'P 1'
#
loop_
_entity.id
_entity.type
_entity.pdbx_description
1 polymer ?
#
loop_
_entity_poly.entity_id
_entity_poly.type
_entity_poly.pdbx_seq_one_letter_code
_entity_poly.pdbx_strand_id
1 'polypeptide(L)'
;MEEILATIAIALAATIFIVLSFSIYLTIRIFTGKSIRNKAYSPVHATVFDLLFHSQELYDYQTELARKKPTFRFLSPGQSEIFTADARNVEHILKTRFDNYSKGHSSRENLADLLG
;
A
#
# COMPACT_ATOMS: atom_id res chain seq x y z
N MET A 1 -30.05 -17.24 33.08
CA MET A 1 -28.67 -16.79 33.29
C MET A 1 -27.69 -17.59 32.44
N GLU A 2 -27.78 -18.93 32.44
CA GLU A 2 -26.95 -19.79 31.57
C GLU A 2 -27.16 -19.56 30.07
N GLU A 3 -28.41 -19.41 29.60
CA GLU A 3 -28.71 -19.14 28.19
C GLU A 3 -28.12 -17.80 27.68
N ILE A 4 -28.17 -16.77 28.52
CA ILE A 4 -27.60 -15.45 28.21
C ILE A 4 -26.08 -15.55 28.10
N LEU A 5 -25.43 -16.25 29.04
CA LEU A 5 -23.99 -16.47 29.01
C LEU A 5 -23.55 -17.26 27.77
N ALA A 6 -24.29 -18.31 27.39
CA ALA A 6 -24.04 -19.08 26.18
C ALA A 6 -24.16 -18.23 24.90
N THR A 7 -25.19 -17.37 24.83
CA THR A 7 -25.39 -16.46 23.70
C THR A 7 -24.24 -15.46 23.55
N ILE A 8 -23.78 -14.88 24.67
CA ILE A 8 -22.62 -13.97 24.67
C ILE A 8 -21.35 -14.71 24.22
N ALA A 9 -21.11 -15.92 24.74
CA ALA A 9 -19.94 -16.72 24.36
C ALA A 9 -19.92 -17.04 22.86
N ILE A 10 -21.07 -17.43 22.28
CA ILE A 10 -21.20 -17.69 20.84
C ILE A 10 -20.95 -16.43 20.02
N ALA A 11 -21.52 -15.28 20.42
CA ALA A 11 -21.32 -14.02 19.72
C ALA A 11 -19.85 -13.57 19.74
N LEU A 12 -19.16 -13.72 20.87
CA LEU A 12 -17.72 -13.44 21.00
C LEU A 12 -16.90 -14.37 20.11
N ALA A 13 -17.18 -15.68 20.14
CA ALA A 13 -16.50 -16.66 19.30
C ALA A 13 -16.69 -16.37 17.80
N ALA A 14 -17.91 -16.04 17.38
CA ALA A 14 -18.21 -15.66 16.00
C ALA A 14 -17.47 -14.39 15.58
N THR A 15 -17.42 -13.38 16.45
CA THR A 15 -16.71 -12.13 16.19
C THR A 15 -15.21 -12.38 16.01
N ILE A 16 -14.61 -13.17 16.90
CA ILE A 16 -13.19 -13.55 16.80
C ILE A 16 -12.94 -14.31 15.49
N PHE A 17 -13.81 -15.26 15.13
CA PHE A 17 -13.68 -16.04 13.90
C PHE A 17 -13.75 -15.15 12.64
N ILE A 18 -14.65 -14.17 12.60
CA ILE A 18 -14.78 -13.22 11.50
C ILE A 18 -13.51 -12.36 11.38
N VAL A 19 -13.02 -11.82 12.49
CA VAL A 19 -11.81 -10.99 12.51
C VAL A 19 -10.59 -11.78 12.04
N LEU A 20 -10.44 -13.02 12.50
CA LEU A 20 -9.35 -13.91 12.08
C LEU A 20 -9.46 -14.29 10.60
N SER A 21 -10.66 -14.61 10.13
CA SER A 21 -10.88 -14.95 8.71
C SER A 21 -10.55 -13.77 7.80
N PHE A 22 -10.96 -12.56 8.20
CA PHE A 22 -10.69 -11.35 7.46
C PHE A 22 -9.20 -10.98 7.47
N SER A 23 -8.51 -11.12 8.60
CA SER A 23 -7.07 -10.85 8.68
C SER A 23 -6.26 -11.82 7.82
N ILE A 24 -6.59 -13.12 7.85
CA ILE A 24 -5.99 -14.14 6.99
C ILE A 24 -6.22 -13.80 5.51
N TYR A 25 -7.45 -13.47 5.14
CA TYR A 25 -7.79 -13.07 3.77
C TYR A 25 -6.95 -11.86 3.32
N LEU A 26 -6.82 -10.83 4.15
CA LEU A 26 -5.99 -9.66 3.83
C LEU A 26 -4.51 -10.02 3.70
N THR A 27 -3.96 -10.83 4.60
CA THR A 27 -2.56 -11.29 4.51
C THR A 27 -2.34 -12.04 3.20
N ILE A 28 -3.22 -12.96 2.82
CA ILE A 28 -3.13 -13.68 1.54
C ILE A 28 -3.14 -12.67 0.39
N ARG A 29 -4.07 -11.71 0.37
CA ARG A 29 -4.18 -10.71 -0.69
C ARG A 29 -2.95 -9.80 -0.81
N ILE A 30 -2.32 -9.44 0.30
CA ILE A 30 -1.16 -8.55 0.32
C ILE A 30 0.11 -9.24 -0.18
N PHE A 31 0.31 -10.50 0.20
CA PHE A 31 1.58 -11.19 -0.02
C PHE A 31 1.57 -12.14 -1.24
N THR A 32 0.41 -12.67 -1.62
CA THR A 32 0.31 -13.65 -2.73
C THR A 32 0.62 -13.01 -4.07
N GLY A 33 1.43 -13.70 -4.88
CA GLY A 33 1.81 -13.23 -6.22
C GLY A 33 2.78 -12.05 -6.24
N LYS A 34 3.26 -11.58 -5.09
CA LYS A 34 4.18 -10.43 -5.00
C LYS A 34 5.63 -10.88 -4.87
N SER A 35 6.48 -10.35 -5.74
CA SER A 35 7.88 -10.76 -5.83
C SER A 35 8.75 -10.00 -4.83
N ILE A 36 8.75 -10.38 -3.55
CA ILE A 36 9.33 -9.58 -2.44
C ILE A 36 10.87 -9.48 -2.50
N ARG A 37 11.55 -10.59 -2.76
CA ARG A 37 13.03 -10.69 -2.71
C ARG A 37 13.72 -10.65 -4.07
N ASN A 38 12.96 -10.37 -5.12
CA ASN A 38 13.49 -10.35 -6.47
C ASN A 38 14.15 -9.00 -6.77
N LYS A 39 15.42 -9.05 -7.16
CA LYS A 39 16.25 -7.88 -7.50
C LYS A 39 15.76 -7.12 -8.74
N ALA A 40 14.95 -7.75 -9.59
CA ALA A 40 14.34 -7.10 -10.75
C ALA A 40 13.25 -6.09 -10.38
N TYR A 41 12.74 -6.12 -9.14
CA TYR A 41 11.74 -5.19 -8.65
C TYR A 41 12.33 -4.25 -7.60
N SER A 42 11.74 -3.05 -7.48
CA SER A 42 12.07 -2.12 -6.41
C SER A 42 11.95 -2.79 -5.03
N PRO A 43 12.83 -2.46 -4.06
CA PRO A 43 12.80 -3.09 -2.75
C PRO A 43 11.47 -2.82 -2.05
N VAL A 44 10.90 -3.85 -1.41
CA VAL A 44 9.74 -3.69 -0.53
C VAL A 44 10.20 -2.97 0.73
N HIS A 45 9.52 -1.89 1.09
CA HIS A 45 9.72 -1.22 2.36
C HIS A 45 8.79 -1.82 3.43
N ALA A 46 7.47 -1.74 3.21
CA ALA A 46 6.46 -2.26 4.13
C ALA A 46 5.14 -2.58 3.39
N THR A 47 4.06 -2.80 4.13
CA THR A 47 2.70 -2.83 3.57
C THR A 47 2.10 -1.42 3.58
N VAL A 48 1.01 -1.18 2.86
CA VAL A 48 0.32 0.13 2.88
C VAL A 48 -0.18 0.55 4.27
N PHE A 49 -0.33 -0.39 5.21
CA PHE A 49 -0.69 -0.06 6.59
C PHE A 49 0.37 0.77 7.30
N ASP A 50 1.63 0.63 6.93
CA ASP A 50 2.73 1.43 7.45
C ASP A 50 2.55 2.92 7.13
N LEU A 51 1.99 3.24 5.96
CA LEU A 51 1.60 4.62 5.61
C LEU A 51 0.42 5.11 6.46
N LEU A 52 -0.55 4.24 6.78
CA LEU A 52 -1.69 4.61 7.62
C LEU A 52 -1.25 4.93 9.05
N PHE A 53 -0.29 4.18 9.60
CA PHE A 53 0.27 4.46 10.92
C PHE A 53 1.01 5.80 10.97
N HIS A 54 1.60 6.25 9.86
CA HIS A 54 2.27 7.56 9.74
C HIS A 54 1.40 8.61 9.04
N SER A 55 0.07 8.47 9.05
CA SER A 55 -0.84 9.34 8.30
C SER A 55 -0.78 10.82 8.69
N GLN A 56 -0.48 11.13 9.96
CA GLN A 56 -0.34 12.51 10.44
C GLN A 56 0.89 13.23 9.87
N GLU A 57 1.94 12.47 9.54
CA GLU A 57 3.25 12.97 9.08
C GLU A 57 3.65 12.28 7.76
N LEU A 58 2.66 11.99 6.91
CA LEU A 58 2.83 11.12 5.75
C LEU A 58 3.93 11.60 4.80
N TYR A 59 3.99 12.90 4.53
CA TYR A 59 4.97 13.48 3.62
C TYR A 59 6.38 13.49 4.20
N ASP A 60 6.52 13.78 5.50
CA ASP A 60 7.82 13.74 6.17
C ASP A 60 8.36 12.31 6.23
N TYR A 61 7.48 11.35 6.55
CA TYR A 61 7.79 9.93 6.53
C TYR A 61 8.25 9.47 5.14
N GLN A 62 7.48 9.77 4.10
CA GLN A 62 7.84 9.44 2.72
C GLN A 62 9.16 10.11 2.28
N THR A 63 9.40 11.35 2.70
CA THR A 63 10.64 12.08 2.41
C THR A 63 11.84 11.41 3.08
N GLU A 64 11.72 10.98 4.34
CA GLU A 64 12.79 10.24 5.03
C GLU A 64 13.09 8.90 4.33
N LEU A 65 12.04 8.18 3.92
CA LEU A 65 12.20 6.94 3.15
C LEU A 65 12.91 7.19 1.82
N ALA A 66 12.49 8.21 1.07
CA ALA A 66 13.08 8.58 -0.21
C ALA A 66 14.56 8.98 -0.10
N ARG A 67 14.94 9.66 1.00
CA ARG A 67 16.35 9.99 1.28
C ARG A 67 17.23 8.75 1.45
N LYS A 68 16.70 7.68 2.03
CA LYS A 68 17.44 6.41 2.24
C LYS A 68 17.37 5.49 1.02
N LYS A 69 16.21 5.42 0.38
CA LYS A 69 15.89 4.55 -0.75
C LYS A 69 15.12 5.37 -1.78
N PRO A 70 15.78 5.91 -2.81
CA PRO A 70 15.11 6.78 -3.80
C PRO A 70 13.98 6.11 -4.58
N THR A 71 13.93 4.78 -4.62
CA THR A 71 12.80 4.03 -5.19
C THR A 71 12.48 2.84 -4.30
N PHE A 72 11.22 2.72 -3.89
CA PHE A 72 10.73 1.68 -2.99
C PHE A 72 9.27 1.37 -3.28
N ARG A 73 8.77 0.27 -2.71
CA ARG A 73 7.36 -0.10 -2.86
C ARG A 73 6.71 -0.52 -1.55
N PHE A 74 5.40 -0.29 -1.48
CA PHE A 74 4.52 -0.83 -0.45
C PHE A 74 3.66 -1.97 -1.00
N LEU A 75 3.44 -3.00 -0.18
CA LEU A 75 2.51 -4.06 -0.51
C LEU A 75 1.09 -3.67 -0.10
N SER A 76 0.20 -3.52 -1.07
CA SER A 76 -1.25 -3.35 -0.84
C SER A 76 -2.00 -4.68 -1.06
N PRO A 77 -3.28 -4.81 -0.66
CA PRO A 77 -4.14 -5.95 -1.05
C PRO A 77 -4.39 -6.08 -2.56
N GLY A 78 -4.06 -5.03 -3.33
CA GLY A 78 -4.11 -4.98 -4.79
C GLY A 78 -2.71 -4.96 -5.38
N GLN A 79 -2.43 -4.04 -6.31
CA GLN A 79 -1.09 -3.89 -6.88
C GLN A 79 -0.15 -3.15 -5.91
N SER A 80 1.11 -3.54 -5.87
CA SER A 80 2.11 -2.81 -5.07
C SER A 80 2.23 -1.37 -5.54
N GLU A 81 2.27 -0.45 -4.59
CA GLU A 81 2.44 0.97 -4.86
C GLU A 81 3.94 1.28 -4.89
N ILE A 82 4.41 1.85 -6.00
CA ILE A 82 5.82 2.21 -6.19
C ILE A 82 5.96 3.71 -5.99
N PHE A 83 6.87 4.09 -5.09
CA PHE A 83 7.22 5.47 -4.82
C PHE A 83 8.65 5.69 -5.33
N THR A 84 8.86 6.79 -6.05
CA THR A 84 10.17 7.12 -6.59
C THR A 84 10.46 8.62 -6.52
N ALA A 85 11.60 8.93 -5.92
CA ALA A 85 12.28 10.22 -5.97
C ALA A 85 13.58 10.16 -6.80
N ASP A 86 13.91 9.00 -7.40
CA ASP A 86 15.02 8.88 -8.34
C ASP A 86 14.72 9.70 -9.62
N ALA A 87 15.52 10.73 -9.86
CA ALA A 87 15.36 11.64 -10.98
C ALA A 87 15.30 10.91 -12.34
N ARG A 88 16.01 9.80 -12.51
CA ARG A 88 16.00 9.04 -13.78
C ARG A 88 14.64 8.39 -14.03
N ASN A 89 14.01 7.86 -12.98
CA ASN A 89 12.67 7.30 -13.08
C ASN A 89 11.65 8.42 -13.32
N VAL A 90 11.79 9.56 -12.63
CA VAL A 90 10.91 10.72 -12.82
C VAL A 90 11.00 11.24 -14.26
N GLU A 91 12.21 11.44 -14.80
CA GLU A 91 12.40 11.86 -16.18
C GLU A 91 11.90 10.83 -17.19
N HIS A 92 12.09 9.54 -16.92
CA HIS A 92 11.54 8.48 -17.76
C HIS A 92 10.01 8.55 -17.83
N ILE A 93 9.35 8.67 -16.68
CA ILE A 93 7.90 8.77 -16.58
C ILE A 93 7.42 10.05 -17.26
N LEU A 94 7.97 11.21 -16.92
CA LEU A 94 7.40 12.50 -17.33
C LEU A 94 7.83 12.95 -18.73
N LYS A 95 9.04 12.59 -19.19
CA LYS A 95 9.58 13.06 -20.48
C LYS A 95 9.57 11.97 -21.56
N THR A 96 9.86 10.71 -21.20
CA THR A 96 10.14 9.67 -22.20
C THR A 96 8.95 8.77 -22.51
N ARG A 97 8.23 8.33 -21.47
CA ARG A 97 7.16 7.32 -21.58
C ARG A 97 5.86 7.78 -20.92
N PHE A 98 5.59 9.09 -20.97
CA PHE A 98 4.45 9.68 -20.27
C PHE A 98 3.10 9.05 -20.61
N ASP A 99 2.91 8.65 -21.87
CA ASP A 99 1.67 8.00 -22.32
C ASP A 99 1.50 6.56 -21.82
N ASN A 100 2.60 5.89 -21.43
CA ASN A 100 2.54 4.52 -20.92
C ASN A 100 2.05 4.45 -19.45
N TYR A 101 2.05 5.57 -18.74
CA TYR A 101 1.61 5.61 -17.34
C TYR A 101 0.16 6.08 -17.29
N SER A 102 -0.73 5.16 -16.89
CA SER A 102 -2.16 5.45 -16.77
C SER A 102 -2.40 6.56 -15.75
N LYS A 103 -2.97 7.67 -16.20
CA LYS A 103 -3.41 8.77 -15.34
C LYS A 103 -4.83 8.44 -14.92
N GLY A 104 -5.00 7.80 -13.76
CA GLY A 104 -6.32 7.64 -13.16
C GLY A 104 -6.97 9.02 -12.97
N HIS A 105 -8.28 9.08 -12.73
CA HIS A 105 -9.01 10.35 -12.56
C HIS A 105 -8.30 11.29 -11.57
N SER A 106 -7.96 10.76 -10.39
CA SER A 106 -7.24 11.51 -9.35
C SER A 106 -5.83 11.92 -9.77
N SER A 107 -5.12 11.12 -10.58
CA SER A 107 -3.81 11.52 -11.10
C SER A 107 -3.94 12.64 -12.12
N ARG A 108 -5.00 12.67 -12.92
CA ARG A 108 -5.26 13.76 -13.88
C ARG A 108 -5.57 15.06 -13.14
N GLU A 109 -6.38 15.00 -12.09
CA GLU A 109 -6.68 16.17 -11.26
C GLU A 109 -5.44 16.68 -10.52
N ASN A 110 -4.73 15.79 -9.81
CA ASN A 110 -3.57 16.19 -9.00
C ASN A 110 -2.38 16.66 -9.84
N LEU A 111 -2.26 16.20 -11.10
CA LEU A 111 -1.17 16.57 -11.98
C LEU A 111 -1.57 17.62 -13.02
N ALA A 112 -2.83 18.04 -13.10
CA ALA A 112 -3.28 19.06 -14.06
C ALA A 112 -2.48 20.34 -13.89
N ASP A 113 -2.36 20.85 -12.66
CA ASP A 113 -1.60 22.08 -12.39
C ASP A 113 -0.09 21.93 -12.69
N LEU A 114 0.46 20.73 -12.53
CA LEU A 114 1.88 20.46 -12.78
C LEU A 114 2.18 20.32 -14.28
N LEU A 115 1.24 19.80 -15.06
CA LEU A 115 1.46 19.40 -16.45
C LEU A 115 0.85 20.36 -17.47
N GLY A 116 -0.02 21.27 -17.04
CA GLY A 116 -0.82 22.14 -17.90
C GLY A 116 -1.95 21.39 -18.60
#